data_AF-A0A382R1D7-F1
#
_entry.id   AF-A0A382R1D7-F1
#
_cell.length_a   1.000
_cell.length_b   1.000
_cell.length_c   1.000
_cell.angle_alpha   90.00
_cell.angle_beta   90.00
_cell.angle_gamma   90.00
#
_symmetry.space_group_name_H-M   'P 1'
#
loop_
_entity.id
_entity.type
_entity.pdbx_description
1 polymer ?
#
loop_
_entity_poly.entity_id
_entity_poly.type
_entity_poly.pdbx_seq_one_letter_code
_entity_poly.pdbx_strand_id
1 'polypeptide(L)'
;MTLLGKNNVKIKNNSNKVPFFLPYVDSKDITAIKKAASSIFLTNGPKLDTFEQKFKEFTKSKFAIGVSNATAALYLSLKALRIKKNDEVIIPDLTFAATANVVLQAGAIPVLADIDEETLNISVESIIRNISRKT
;
A
#
# COMPACT_ATOMS: atom_id res chain seq x y z
N MET A 1 19.78 -1.14 29.26
CA MET A 1 19.23 0.03 29.95
C MET A 1 18.13 0.62 29.08
N THR A 2 16.90 0.51 29.57
CA THR A 2 15.64 0.53 28.84
C THR A 2 15.09 1.95 28.71
N LEU A 3 15.16 2.54 27.52
CA LEU A 3 14.52 3.82 27.19
C LEU A 3 14.09 3.72 25.72
N LEU A 4 12.95 3.10 25.38
CA LEU A 4 11.74 3.83 24.96
C LEU A 4 10.52 2.89 24.74
N GLY A 5 10.45 1.73 25.41
CA GLY A 5 9.32 0.79 25.32
C GLY A 5 8.10 1.14 26.19
N LYS A 6 8.08 2.32 26.83
CA LYS A 6 7.01 2.77 27.74
C LYS A 6 6.82 4.28 27.65
N ASN A 7 6.47 4.80 26.47
CA ASN A 7 5.72 6.05 26.47
C ASN A 7 4.32 5.71 26.96
N ASN A 8 4.09 5.97 28.25
CA ASN A 8 2.80 5.93 28.91
C ASN A 8 1.83 6.86 28.16
N VAL A 9 1.18 6.37 27.10
CA VAL A 9 -0.13 6.87 26.74
C VAL A 9 -1.04 6.46 27.90
N LYS A 10 -1.16 7.34 28.90
CA LYS A 10 -2.18 7.22 29.93
C LYS A 10 -3.52 7.35 29.20
N ILE A 11 -4.09 6.23 28.76
CA ILE A 11 -5.51 6.17 28.43
C ILE A 11 -6.21 6.53 29.74
N LYS A 12 -6.77 7.74 29.83
CA LYS A 12 -7.55 8.16 31.00
C LYS A 12 -8.67 7.14 31.19
N ASN A 13 -8.66 6.48 32.36
CA ASN A 13 -9.65 5.50 32.75
C ASN A 13 -11.07 6.09 32.69
N ASN A 14 -11.88 5.54 31.78
CA ASN A 14 -13.21 5.04 32.11
C ASN A 14 -13.64 4.10 30.96
N SER A 15 -13.71 2.81 31.27
CA SER A 15 -13.86 1.61 30.40
C SER A 15 -12.59 1.20 29.62
N ASN A 16 -12.23 -0.09 29.69
CA ASN A 16 -11.08 -0.68 29.00
C ASN A 16 -11.28 -0.60 27.47
N LYS A 17 -10.84 0.50 26.85
CA LYS A 17 -10.86 0.67 25.40
C LYS A 17 -9.67 -0.05 24.78
N VAL A 18 -9.93 -1.18 24.12
CA VAL A 18 -8.94 -1.89 23.30
C VAL A 18 -8.95 -1.26 21.90
N PRO A 19 -7.85 -0.62 21.45
CA PRO A 19 -7.80 -0.02 20.12
C PRO A 19 -7.73 -1.09 19.04
N PHE A 20 -8.36 -0.82 17.88
CA PHE A 20 -8.36 -1.73 16.74
C PHE A 20 -6.96 -1.91 16.12
N PHE A 21 -6.14 -0.85 16.08
CA PHE A 21 -4.77 -0.89 15.57
C PHE A 21 -3.89 0.14 16.30
N LEU A 22 -2.64 -0.26 16.60
CA LEU A 22 -1.59 0.62 17.10
C LEU A 22 -0.28 0.34 16.35
N PRO A 23 0.38 1.35 15.77
CA PRO A 23 1.71 1.17 15.19
C PRO A 23 2.73 0.74 16.25
N TYR A 24 3.53 -0.28 15.93
CA TYR A 24 4.70 -0.64 16.72
C TYR A 24 5.90 0.19 16.26
N VAL A 25 6.49 0.96 17.18
CA VAL A 25 7.67 1.79 16.92
C VAL A 25 8.65 1.61 18.08
N ASP A 26 9.90 1.31 17.78
CA ASP A 26 10.95 1.07 18.77
C ASP A 26 12.11 2.09 18.71
N SER A 27 13.11 1.91 19.57
CA SER A 27 14.29 2.80 19.62
C SER A 27 15.12 2.84 18.33
N LYS A 28 15.11 1.76 17.54
CA LYS A 28 15.82 1.68 16.26
C LYS A 28 15.12 2.55 15.22
N ASP A 29 13.78 2.58 15.21
CA ASP A 29 13.01 3.47 14.33
C ASP A 29 13.33 4.94 14.62
N ILE A 30 13.31 5.34 15.90
CA ILE A 30 13.66 6.71 16.33
C ILE A 30 15.07 7.07 15.90
N THR A 31 16.02 6.14 16.06
CA THR A 31 17.41 6.34 15.64
C THR A 31 17.52 6.51 14.12
N ALA A 32 16.81 5.69 13.34
CA ALA A 32 16.80 5.74 11.89
C ALA A 32 16.21 7.05 11.35
N ILE A 33 15.12 7.54 11.98
CA ILE A 33 14.48 8.82 11.69
C ILE A 33 15.43 9.98 12.00
N LYS A 34 16.04 10.02 13.19
CA LYS A 34 17.04 11.05 13.53
C LYS A 34 18.17 11.11 12.52
N LYS A 35 18.72 9.95 12.13
CA LYS A 35 19.75 9.85 11.10
C LYS A 35 19.27 10.35 9.73
N ALA A 36 17.99 10.16 9.40
CA ALA A 36 17.41 10.70 8.16
C ALA A 36 17.23 12.22 8.23
N ALA A 37 16.71 12.74 9.35
CA ALA A 37 16.48 14.17 9.55
C ALA A 37 17.77 15.00 9.60
N SER A 38 18.89 14.41 10.02
CA SER A 38 20.21 15.08 10.01
C SER A 38 20.98 14.93 8.69
N SER A 39 20.40 14.29 7.67
CA SER A 39 20.99 14.10 6.34
C SER A 39 20.76 15.34 5.45
N ILE A 40 21.64 15.57 4.47
CA ILE A 40 21.38 16.53 3.39
C ILE A 40 20.28 16.04 2.43
N PHE A 41 20.06 14.73 2.35
CA PHE A 41 19.01 14.11 1.55
C PHE A 41 17.76 13.88 2.42
N LEU A 42 16.81 14.81 2.37
CA LEU A 42 15.55 14.76 3.12
C LEU A 42 14.37 14.15 2.35
N THR A 43 14.48 14.07 1.02
CA THR A 43 13.46 13.47 0.14
C THR A 43 13.99 12.16 -0.45
N ASN A 44 14.31 12.15 -1.74
CA ASN A 44 14.95 11.01 -2.39
C ASN A 44 16.45 11.02 -2.08
N GLY A 45 17.03 9.82 -1.96
CA GLY A 45 18.45 9.67 -1.70
C GLY A 45 18.81 8.27 -1.21
N PRO A 46 20.03 8.09 -0.70
CA PRO A 46 20.63 6.75 -0.47
C PRO A 46 19.82 5.83 0.45
N LYS A 47 19.01 6.41 1.35
CA LYS A 47 18.11 5.65 2.24
C LYS A 47 16.96 4.99 1.46
N LEU A 48 16.41 5.69 0.47
CA LEU A 48 15.40 5.14 -0.43
C LEU A 48 16.00 4.02 -1.28
N ASP A 49 17.18 4.25 -1.88
CA ASP A 49 17.86 3.23 -2.69
C ASP A 49 18.13 1.95 -1.88
N THR A 50 18.59 2.11 -0.63
CA THR A 50 18.80 0.98 0.28
C THR A 50 17.50 0.24 0.60
N PHE A 51 16.40 0.98 0.79
CA PHE A 51 15.09 0.38 1.03
C PHE A 51 14.60 -0.39 -0.21
N GLU A 52 14.70 0.19 -1.40
CA GLU A 52 14.30 -0.44 -2.65
C GLU A 52 15.09 -1.73 -2.92
N GLN A 53 16.41 -1.74 -2.70
CA GLN A 53 17.22 -2.96 -2.85
C GLN A 53 16.79 -4.05 -1.88
N LYS A 54 16.61 -3.72 -0.60
CA LYS A 54 16.13 -4.68 0.40
C LYS A 54 14.73 -5.18 0.10
N PHE A 55 13.85 -4.31 -0.38
CA PHE A 55 12.47 -4.68 -0.70
C PHE A 55 12.38 -5.55 -1.95
N LYS A 56 13.24 -5.28 -2.95
CA LYS A 56 13.43 -6.14 -4.11
C LYS A 56 13.87 -7.55 -3.69
N GLU A 57 14.87 -7.66 -2.82
CA GLU A 57 15.33 -8.94 -2.28
C GLU A 57 14.22 -9.67 -1.50
N PHE A 58 13.52 -8.94 -0.62
CA PHE A 58 12.42 -9.47 0.18
C PHE A 58 11.28 -10.04 -0.67
N THR A 59 10.87 -9.31 -1.71
CA THR A 59 9.78 -9.70 -2.62
C THR A 59 10.23 -10.66 -3.73
N LYS A 60 11.54 -10.88 -3.88
CA LYS A 60 12.15 -11.63 -5.00
C LYS A 60 11.79 -11.06 -6.39
N SER A 61 11.49 -9.75 -6.44
CA SER A 61 11.19 -9.06 -7.68
C SER A 61 12.46 -8.68 -8.44
N LYS A 62 12.35 -8.36 -9.73
CA LYS A 62 13.48 -7.85 -10.52
C LYS A 62 13.81 -6.39 -10.16
N PHE A 63 12.80 -5.62 -9.77
CA PHE A 63 12.86 -4.19 -9.45
C PHE A 63 11.88 -3.87 -8.32
N ALA A 64 12.19 -2.85 -7.51
CA ALA A 64 11.30 -2.24 -6.54
C ALA A 64 11.41 -0.72 -6.64
N ILE A 65 10.29 -0.01 -6.54
CA ILE A 65 10.22 1.45 -6.61
C ILE A 65 9.46 1.95 -5.39
N GLY A 66 10.11 2.76 -4.56
CA GLY A 66 9.51 3.36 -3.37
C GLY A 66 8.74 4.63 -3.73
N VAL A 67 7.50 4.71 -3.25
CA VAL A 67 6.61 5.86 -3.45
C VAL A 67 5.97 6.28 -2.13
N SER A 68 5.27 7.40 -2.13
CA SER A 68 4.70 7.99 -0.90
C SER A 68 3.62 7.15 -0.23
N ASN A 69 2.87 6.34 -0.98
CA ASN A 69 1.85 5.41 -0.46
C ASN A 69 1.38 4.40 -1.54
N ALA A 70 0.57 3.42 -1.14
CA ALA A 70 0.05 2.39 -2.04
C ALA A 70 -0.90 2.92 -3.13
N THR A 71 -1.66 4.00 -2.86
CA THR A 71 -2.52 4.63 -3.89
C THR A 71 -1.69 5.22 -5.02
N ALA A 72 -0.60 5.92 -4.69
CA ALA A 72 0.35 6.42 -5.68
C ALA A 72 1.03 5.26 -6.45
N ALA A 73 1.34 4.15 -5.78
CA ALA A 73 1.92 2.96 -6.39
C ALA A 73 0.98 2.33 -7.44
N LEU A 74 -0.30 2.17 -7.09
CA LEU A 74 -1.31 1.64 -8.01
C LEU A 74 -1.51 2.57 -9.21
N TYR A 75 -1.67 3.88 -8.95
CA TYR A 75 -1.84 4.85 -10.03
C TYR A 75 -0.64 4.88 -10.98
N LEU A 76 0.59 4.88 -10.46
CA LEU A 76 1.80 4.82 -11.27
C LEU A 76 1.88 3.52 -12.08
N SER A 77 1.48 2.39 -11.49
CA SER A 77 1.41 1.10 -12.20
C SER A 77 0.46 1.15 -13.39
N LEU A 78 -0.74 1.72 -13.23
CA LEU A 78 -1.69 1.89 -14.35
C LEU A 78 -1.12 2.81 -15.45
N LYS A 79 -0.43 3.89 -15.07
CA LYS A 79 0.23 4.77 -16.04
C LYS A 79 1.40 4.10 -16.76
N ALA A 80 2.18 3.27 -16.07
CA ALA A 80 3.26 2.50 -16.66
C ALA A 80 2.75 1.46 -17.67
N LEU A 81 1.61 0.83 -17.38
CA LEU A 81 0.88 -0.05 -18.31
C LEU A 81 0.20 0.70 -19.47
N ARG A 82 0.24 2.04 -19.46
CA ARG A 82 -0.38 2.91 -20.46
C ARG A 82 -1.89 2.71 -20.60
N ILE A 83 -2.57 2.39 -19.49
CA ILE A 83 -4.02 2.34 -19.40
C ILE A 83 -4.60 3.70 -19.84
N LYS A 84 -5.58 3.65 -20.73
CA LYS A 84 -6.18 4.80 -21.41
C LYS A 84 -7.65 4.98 -21.01
N LYS A 85 -8.21 6.06 -21.53
CA LYS A 85 -9.64 6.35 -21.40
C LYS A 85 -10.46 5.21 -22.02
N ASN A 86 -11.48 4.77 -21.31
CA ASN A 86 -12.40 3.68 -21.69
C ASN A 86 -11.80 2.26 -21.68
N ASP A 87 -10.55 2.08 -21.28
CA ASP A 87 -10.05 0.74 -20.93
C ASP A 87 -10.79 0.25 -19.67
N GLU A 88 -10.94 -1.05 -19.52
CA GLU A 88 -11.60 -1.70 -18.39
C GLU A 88 -10.55 -2.30 -17.47
N VAL A 89 -10.67 -2.07 -16.16
CA VAL A 89 -9.81 -2.72 -15.16
C VAL A 89 -10.70 -3.50 -14.21
N ILE A 90 -10.55 -4.82 -14.23
CA ILE A 90 -11.29 -5.72 -13.34
C ILE A 90 -10.74 -5.57 -11.92
N ILE A 91 -11.63 -5.34 -10.97
CA ILE A 91 -11.30 -5.20 -9.54
C ILE A 91 -12.32 -5.99 -8.70
N PRO A 92 -11.93 -6.49 -7.51
CA PRO A 92 -12.89 -7.09 -6.58
C PRO A 92 -13.90 -6.06 -6.11
N ASP A 93 -15.16 -6.46 -5.93
CA ASP A 93 -16.21 -5.63 -5.33
C ASP A 93 -16.02 -5.43 -3.81
N LEU A 94 -15.40 -6.40 -3.13
CA LEU A 94 -14.94 -6.29 -1.75
C LEU A 94 -13.46 -5.92 -1.67
N THR A 95 -13.16 -4.61 -1.61
CA THR A 95 -11.79 -4.10 -1.45
C THR A 95 -11.75 -2.69 -0.87
N PHE A 96 -10.56 -2.15 -0.61
CA PHE A 96 -10.40 -0.76 -0.21
C PHE A 96 -10.65 0.19 -1.38
N ALA A 97 -11.35 1.30 -1.12
CA ALA A 97 -11.81 2.24 -2.15
C ALA A 97 -10.69 2.81 -3.06
N ALA A 98 -9.43 2.83 -2.59
CA ALA A 98 -8.30 3.25 -3.42
C ALA A 98 -8.20 2.46 -4.73
N THR A 99 -8.55 1.17 -4.73
CA THR A 99 -8.49 0.30 -5.91
C THR A 99 -9.36 0.82 -7.06
N ALA A 100 -10.62 1.21 -6.78
CA ALA A 100 -11.51 1.79 -7.79
C ALA A 100 -11.11 3.23 -8.14
N ASN A 101 -10.73 4.03 -7.13
CA ASN A 101 -10.38 5.43 -7.32
C ASN A 101 -9.21 5.63 -8.28
N VAL A 102 -8.16 4.80 -8.20
CA VAL A 102 -7.00 4.93 -9.10
C VAL A 102 -7.32 4.54 -10.54
N VAL A 103 -8.24 3.61 -10.77
CA VAL A 103 -8.73 3.24 -12.10
C VAL A 103 -9.47 4.43 -12.72
N LEU A 104 -10.40 5.02 -11.97
CA LEU A 104 -11.13 6.22 -12.39
C LEU A 104 -10.19 7.41 -12.62
N GLN A 105 -9.24 7.63 -11.71
CA GLN A 105 -8.22 8.69 -11.84
C GLN A 105 -7.33 8.46 -13.08
N ALA A 106 -7.07 7.21 -13.45
CA ALA A 106 -6.33 6.88 -14.66
C ALA A 106 -7.14 7.18 -15.95
N GLY A 107 -8.45 7.38 -15.84
CA GLY A 107 -9.41 7.59 -16.94
C GLY A 107 -10.11 6.33 -17.41
N ALA A 108 -9.82 5.19 -16.78
CA ALA A 108 -10.37 3.87 -17.11
C ALA A 108 -11.68 3.59 -16.35
N ILE A 109 -12.30 2.47 -16.68
CA ILE A 109 -13.59 2.03 -16.14
C ILE A 109 -13.33 0.83 -15.20
N PRO A 110 -13.64 0.95 -13.89
CA PRO A 110 -13.58 -0.20 -13.01
C PRO A 110 -14.72 -1.17 -13.34
N VAL A 111 -14.38 -2.44 -13.55
CA VAL A 111 -15.35 -3.53 -13.73
C VAL A 111 -15.33 -4.36 -12.45
N LEU A 112 -16.45 -4.39 -11.74
CA LEU A 112 -16.53 -5.11 -10.47
C LEU A 112 -16.69 -6.61 -10.73
N ALA A 113 -15.79 -7.39 -10.15
CA ALA A 113 -15.89 -8.84 -10.09
C ALA A 113 -16.18 -9.25 -8.65
N ASP A 114 -17.16 -10.12 -8.50
CA ASP A 114 -17.49 -10.80 -7.24
C ASP A 114 -16.30 -11.53 -6.61
N ILE A 115 -16.39 -11.80 -5.32
CA ILE A 115 -15.39 -12.53 -4.53
C ILE A 115 -15.73 -14.00 -4.38
N ASP A 116 -14.72 -14.77 -3.97
CA ASP A 116 -14.89 -16.09 -3.39
C ASP A 116 -15.25 -15.94 -1.90
N GLU A 117 -16.40 -16.50 -1.47
CA GLU A 117 -16.93 -16.30 -0.12
C GLU A 117 -16.06 -16.94 0.98
N GLU A 118 -15.32 -18.01 0.66
CA GLU A 118 -14.48 -18.71 1.64
C GLU A 118 -13.18 -17.96 1.92
N THR A 119 -12.59 -17.37 0.87
CA THR A 119 -11.26 -16.74 0.92
C THR A 119 -11.31 -15.22 0.96
N LEU A 120 -12.45 -14.63 0.60
CA LEU A 120 -12.67 -13.19 0.41
C LEU A 120 -11.75 -12.53 -0.64
N ASN A 121 -11.08 -13.34 -1.47
CA ASN A 121 -10.33 -12.87 -2.62
C ASN A 121 -11.24 -12.77 -3.85
N ILE A 122 -10.79 -12.07 -4.89
CA ILE A 122 -11.50 -11.99 -6.17
C ILE A 122 -11.75 -13.40 -6.74
N SER A 123 -12.98 -13.71 -7.17
CA SER A 123 -13.32 -15.00 -7.78
C SER A 123 -12.72 -15.11 -9.19
N VAL A 124 -12.06 -16.24 -9.47
CA VAL A 124 -11.48 -16.53 -10.78
C VAL A 124 -12.57 -16.64 -11.85
N GLU A 125 -13.68 -17.29 -11.54
CA GLU A 125 -14.84 -17.43 -12.43
C GLU A 125 -15.46 -16.06 -12.73
N SER A 126 -15.54 -15.19 -11.71
CA SER A 126 -16.03 -13.83 -11.85
C SER A 126 -15.11 -12.97 -12.73
N ILE A 127 -13.79 -13.10 -12.58
CA ILE A 127 -12.83 -12.46 -13.49
C ILE A 127 -13.09 -12.92 -14.93
N ILE A 128 -13.13 -14.23 -15.18
CA ILE A 128 -13.29 -14.79 -16.54
C ILE A 128 -14.56 -14.26 -17.21
N ARG A 129 -15.68 -14.18 -16.46
CA ARG A 129 -16.96 -13.66 -16.98
C ARG A 129 -16.91 -12.17 -17.35
N ASN A 130 -16.05 -11.39 -16.71
CA ASN A 130 -15.96 -9.94 -16.87
C ASN A 130 -14.87 -9.49 -17.86
N ILE A 131 -14.07 -10.41 -18.42
CA ILE A 131 -13.08 -10.09 -19.45
C ILE A 131 -13.80 -9.67 -20.75
N SER A 132 -13.36 -8.55 -21.32
CA SER A 132 -13.82 -8.04 -22.61
C SER A 132 -12.63 -7.66 -23.50
N ARG A 133 -12.90 -7.17 -24.71
CA ARG A 133 -11.85 -6.63 -25.61
C ARG A 133 -11.21 -5.34 -25.09
N LYS A 134 -11.79 -4.72 -24.05
CA LYS A 134 -11.31 -3.48 -23.43
C LYS A 134 -10.54 -3.73 -22.13
N THR A 135 -10.51 -4.97 -21.64
CA THR A 135 -9.77 -5.38 -20.45
C THR A 135 -8.28 -5.44 -20.71
#